data_AF-A0A2D0KWU6-F1
#
_entry.id   AF-A0A2D0KWU6-F1
#
_cell.length_a   1.000
_cell.length_b   1.000
_cell.length_c   1.000
_cell.angle_alpha   90.00
_cell.angle_beta   90.00
_cell.angle_gamma   90.00
#
_symmetry.space_group_name_H-M   'P 1'
#
loop_
_entity.id
_entity.type
_entity.pdbx_description
1 polymer ?
#
loop_
_entity_poly.entity_id
_entity_poly.type
_entity_poly.pdbx_seq_one_letter_code
_entity_poly.pdbx_strand_id
1 'polypeptide(L)'
;MANYLVRVEIYDAGYNEYEELHKKMRDLGFYKSIKFSNGKSHDLPDGTYFGKPDWEKSTVLSNVKRVSKPLSKKDPAIFICAFTDWTASLYPSKRPQSTTGT
;
A
#
# COMPACT_ATOMS: atom_id res chain seq x y z
N MET A 1 -12.85 10.56 4.50
CA MET A 1 -11.71 9.62 4.50
C MET A 1 -10.46 10.32 4.00
N ALA A 2 -9.35 10.20 4.72
CA ALA A 2 -8.04 10.72 4.28
C ALA A 2 -7.42 9.80 3.22
N ASN A 3 -6.58 10.37 2.35
CA ASN A 3 -5.71 9.56 1.50
C ASN A 3 -4.47 9.16 2.30
N TYR A 4 -4.09 7.89 2.22
CA TYR A 4 -2.91 7.37 2.90
C TYR A 4 -1.89 6.82 1.93
N LEU A 5 -0.63 7.19 2.14
CA LEU A 5 0.54 6.53 1.57
C LEU A 5 1.22 5.75 2.69
N VAL A 6 1.45 4.46 2.46
CA VAL A 6 2.05 3.54 3.43
C VAL A 6 3.28 2.91 2.81
N ARG A 7 4.45 3.05 3.44
CA ARG A 7 5.66 2.29 3.10
C ARG A 7 5.93 1.30 4.22
N VAL A 8 6.09 0.04 3.85
CA VAL A 8 6.40 -1.08 4.76
C VAL A 8 7.66 -1.77 4.29
N GLU A 9 8.69 -1.74 5.11
CA GLU A 9 9.87 -2.58 4.95
C GLU A 9 9.84 -3.69 5.99
N ILE A 10 9.83 -4.93 5.50
CA ILE A 10 9.97 -6.13 6.31
C ILE A 10 11.42 -6.61 6.21
N TYR A 11 12.04 -6.83 7.37
CA TYR A 11 13.43 -7.24 7.49
C TYR A 11 13.64 -8.72 7.22
N ASP A 12 14.73 -9.02 6.50
CA ASP A 12 15.17 -10.37 6.11
C ASP A 12 14.03 -11.19 5.47
N ALA A 13 13.42 -10.55 4.46
CA ALA A 13 12.26 -11.01 3.74
C ALA A 13 12.56 -11.03 2.24
N GLY A 14 12.05 -12.06 1.55
CA GLY A 14 12.17 -12.22 0.12
C GLY A 14 10.83 -12.01 -0.59
N TYR A 15 10.76 -12.54 -1.81
CA TYR A 15 9.60 -12.40 -2.67
C TYR A 15 8.30 -12.93 -2.04
N ASN A 16 8.36 -14.09 -1.37
CA ASN A 16 7.18 -14.74 -0.81
C ASN A 16 6.55 -13.92 0.33
N GLU A 17 7.37 -13.36 1.21
CA GLU A 17 6.92 -12.52 2.31
C GLU A 17 6.29 -11.22 1.78
N TYR A 18 6.88 -10.62 0.74
CA TYR A 18 6.29 -9.43 0.12
C TYR A 18 4.99 -9.74 -0.62
N GLU A 19 4.88 -10.86 -1.34
CA GLU A 19 3.61 -11.27 -1.97
C GLU A 19 2.50 -11.54 -0.94
N GLU A 20 2.84 -12.14 0.19
CA GLU A 20 1.90 -12.29 1.30
C GLU A 20 1.53 -10.93 1.92
N LEU A 21 2.50 -10.04 2.12
CA LEU A 21 2.24 -8.68 2.58
C LEU A 21 1.30 -7.95 1.63
N HIS A 22 1.47 -8.09 0.32
CA HIS A 22 0.59 -7.47 -0.67
C HIS A 22 -0.84 -7.97 -0.60
N LYS A 23 -1.06 -9.26 -0.31
CA LYS A 23 -2.42 -9.81 -0.10
C LYS A 23 -3.03 -9.21 1.17
N LYS A 24 -2.32 -9.26 2.30
CA LYS A 24 -2.82 -8.71 3.56
C LYS A 24 -3.09 -7.20 3.50
N MET A 25 -2.24 -6.44 2.82
CA MET A 25 -2.45 -5.01 2.62
C MET A 25 -3.69 -4.73 1.76
N ARG A 26 -3.96 -5.57 0.74
CA ARG A 26 -5.19 -5.46 -0.06
C ARG A 26 -6.43 -5.70 0.79
N ASP A 27 -6.40 -6.66 1.70
CA ASP A 27 -7.52 -6.94 2.62
C ASP A 27 -7.79 -5.76 3.58
N LEU A 28 -6.76 -4.94 3.85
CA LEU A 28 -6.87 -3.68 4.59
C LEU A 28 -7.30 -2.48 3.71
N GLY A 29 -7.56 -2.68 2.41
CA GLY A 29 -7.93 -1.62 1.47
C GLY A 29 -6.75 -0.82 0.92
N PHE A 30 -5.53 -1.37 0.97
CA PHE A 30 -4.31 -0.77 0.45
C PHE A 30 -3.79 -1.48 -0.80
N TYR A 31 -3.47 -0.71 -1.84
CA TYR A 31 -3.12 -1.22 -3.17
C TYR A 31 -1.69 -0.82 -3.56
N LYS A 32 -1.02 -1.67 -4.36
CA LYS A 32 0.30 -1.37 -4.94
C LYS A 32 0.24 -0.36 -6.10
N SER A 33 -0.90 0.27 -6.35
CA SER A 33 -1.08 1.19 -7.48
C SER A 33 -1.92 2.38 -7.06
N ILE A 34 -1.67 3.51 -7.72
CA ILE A 34 -2.44 4.74 -7.56
C ILE A 34 -2.97 5.19 -8.91
N LYS A 35 -4.18 5.77 -8.93
CA LYS A 35 -4.80 6.30 -10.14
C LYS A 35 -4.47 7.79 -10.25
N PHE A 36 -3.88 8.18 -11.36
CA PHE A 36 -3.60 9.59 -11.69
C PHE A 36 -4.88 10.31 -12.11
N SER A 37 -4.85 11.64 -12.12
CA SER A 37 -5.97 12.48 -12.57
C SER A 37 -6.42 12.19 -14.00
N ASN A 38 -5.50 11.73 -14.85
CA ASN A 38 -5.78 11.28 -16.23
C ASN A 38 -6.48 9.92 -16.32
N GLY A 39 -6.80 9.29 -15.18
CA GLY A 39 -7.48 8.00 -15.10
C GLY A 39 -6.59 6.77 -15.27
N LYS A 40 -5.28 6.94 -15.54
CA LYS A 40 -4.34 5.82 -15.68
C LYS A 40 -3.87 5.33 -14.31
N SER A 41 -3.73 4.02 -14.18
CA SER A 41 -3.17 3.39 -12.98
C SER A 41 -1.66 3.24 -13.14
N HIS A 42 -0.91 3.59 -12.11
CA HIS A 42 0.54 3.45 -12.05
C HIS A 42 0.95 2.62 -10.84
N ASP A 43 1.98 1.79 -11.01
CA ASP A 43 2.51 0.97 -9.93
C ASP A 43 3.36 1.82 -8.98
N LEU A 44 3.14 1.64 -7.68
CA LEU A 44 3.96 2.22 -6.63
C LEU A 44 5.26 1.41 -6.46
N PRO A 45 6.33 2.00 -5.91
CA PRO A 45 7.54 1.26 -5.56
C PRO A 45 7.23 0.11 -4.60
N ASP A 46 8.10 -0.91 -4.59
CA ASP A 46 7.89 -2.08 -3.74
C ASP A 46 7.75 -1.72 -2.26
N GLY A 47 6.85 -2.44 -1.59
CA GLY A 47 6.45 -2.18 -0.22
C GLY A 47 5.77 -0.82 -0.01
N THR A 48 5.35 -0.11 -1.08
CA THR A 48 4.58 1.13 -1.00
C THR A 48 3.14 0.88 -1.41
N TYR A 49 2.20 1.47 -0.67
CA TYR A 49 0.79 1.25 -0.85
C TYR A 49 -0.02 2.54 -0.71
N PHE A 50 -1.13 2.59 -1.42
CA PHE A 50 -2.10 3.67 -1.36
C PHE A 50 -3.47 3.12 -0.95
N GLY A 51 -4.18 3.84 -0.08
CA GLY A 51 -5.52 3.47 0.37
C GLY A 51 -6.29 4.64 0.96
N LYS A 52 -7.60 4.46 1.10
CA LYS A 52 -8.52 5.42 1.74
C LYS A 52 -9.42 4.73 2.78
N PRO A 53 -8.87 3.97 3.75
CA PRO A 53 -9.69 3.34 4.79
C PRO A 53 -10.40 4.38 5.65
N ASP A 54 -11.49 3.97 6.29
CA ASP A 54 -12.24 4.80 7.24
C ASP A 54 -11.64 4.71 8.65
N TRP A 55 -10.33 4.93 8.73
CA TRP A 55 -9.56 4.78 9.95
C TRP A 55 -8.68 5.99 10.22
N GLU A 56 -8.53 6.29 11.50
CA GLU A 56 -7.52 7.24 11.99
C GLU A 56 -6.10 6.69 11.82
N LYS A 57 -5.12 7.61 11.77
CA LYS A 57 -3.72 7.28 11.44
C LYS A 57 -3.11 6.21 12.35
N SER A 58 -3.42 6.27 13.65
CA SER A 58 -2.95 5.30 14.66
C SER A 58 -3.53 3.90 14.43
N THR A 59 -4.79 3.82 14.01
CA THR A 59 -5.46 2.56 13.65
C THR A 59 -4.87 1.99 12.36
N VAL A 60 -4.59 2.83 11.37
CA VAL A 60 -3.85 2.41 10.15
C VAL A 60 -2.49 1.81 10.52
N LEU A 61 -1.70 2.50 11.34
CA LEU A 61 -0.39 1.99 11.79
C LEU A 61 -0.51 0.65 12.52
N SER A 62 -1.47 0.53 13.44
CA SER A 62 -1.69 -0.69 14.21
C SER A 62 -2.09 -1.86 13.32
N ASN A 63 -2.99 -1.63 12.35
CA ASN A 63 -3.43 -2.63 11.38
C ASN A 63 -2.29 -3.07 10.46
N VAL A 64 -1.52 -2.13 9.92
CA VAL A 64 -0.37 -2.40 9.05
C VAL A 64 0.72 -3.15 9.83
N LYS A 65 1.03 -2.75 11.06
CA LYS A 65 2.00 -3.45 11.93
C LYS A 65 1.53 -4.88 12.21
N ARG A 66 0.25 -5.08 12.52
CA ARG A 66 -0.32 -6.43 12.77
C ARG A 66 -0.10 -7.37 11.60
N VAL A 67 -0.31 -6.92 10.37
CA VAL A 67 -0.19 -7.80 9.19
C VAL A 67 1.25 -7.98 8.71
N SER A 68 2.13 -7.01 8.94
CA SER A 68 3.53 -7.05 8.49
C SER A 68 4.47 -7.73 9.49
N LYS A 69 4.17 -7.67 10.79
CA LYS A 69 5.02 -8.25 11.84
C LYS A 69 5.29 -9.74 11.68
N PRO A 70 4.31 -10.62 11.35
CA PRO A 70 4.57 -12.04 11.15
C PRO A 70 5.44 -12.37 9.94
N LEU A 71 5.62 -11.40 9.03
CA LEU A 71 6.36 -11.53 7.78
C LEU A 71 7.79 -10.99 7.91
N SER A 72 8.19 -10.53 9.10
CA SER A 72 9.50 -9.93 9.34
C SER A 72 10.18 -10.57 10.55
N LYS A 73 11.48 -10.83 10.43
CA LYS A 73 12.28 -11.37 11.54
C LYS A 73 12.52 -10.37 12.67
N LYS A 74 12.26 -9.07 12.46
CA LYS A 74 12.32 -8.03 13.50
C LYS A 74 11.09 -7.12 13.42
N ASP A 75 11.06 -6.02 14.17
CA ASP A 75 9.99 -5.04 13.98
C ASP A 75 10.08 -4.43 12.58
N PRO A 76 8.98 -4.44 11.79
CA PRO A 76 8.97 -3.84 10.46
C PRO A 76 9.11 -2.32 10.56
N ALA A 77 9.79 -1.72 9.59
CA ALA A 77 9.86 -0.27 9.46
C ALA A 77 8.65 0.21 8.65
N ILE A 78 7.81 1.05 9.28
CA ILE A 78 6.55 1.49 8.70
C ILE A 78 6.50 3.02 8.70
N PHE A 79 6.22 3.59 7.54
CA PHE A 79 5.98 5.02 7.35
C PHE A 79 4.57 5.22 6.79
N ILE A 80 3.78 6.10 7.43
CA ILE A 80 2.41 6.42 7.01
C ILE A 80 2.28 7.93 6.91
N CYS A 81 1.78 8.39 5.76
CA CYS A 81 1.45 9.78 5.52
C CYS A 81 -0.02 9.91 5.14
N ALA A 82 -0.74 10.80 5.82
CA ALA A 82 -2.04 11.28 5.36
C ALA A 82 -1.79 12.53 4.51
N PHE A 83 -2.33 12.59 3.30
CA PHE A 83 -2.04 13.67 2.35
C PHE A 83 -3.29 14.19 1.63
N THR A 84 -3.24 15.46 1.24
CA THR A 84 -4.25 16.13 0.41
C THR A 84 -3.79 16.32 -1.02
N ASP A 85 -2.48 16.37 -1.27
CA ASP A 85 -1.87 16.55 -2.59
C ASP A 85 -0.61 15.70 -2.75
N TRP A 86 -0.23 15.39 -3.99
CA TRP A 86 0.93 14.56 -4.33
C TRP A 86 1.31 14.69 -5.82
N THR A 87 2.57 14.37 -6.13
CA THR A 87 3.07 14.17 -7.49
C THR A 87 4.07 13.02 -7.52
N ALA A 88 4.18 12.33 -8.65
CA ALA A 88 5.12 11.23 -8.80
C ALA A 88 5.46 10.95 -10.26
N SER A 89 6.62 10.35 -10.49
CA SER A 89 7.01 9.74 -11.76
C SER A 89 7.06 8.22 -11.60
N LEU A 90 6.02 7.53 -12.06
CA LEU A 90 5.80 6.10 -11.82
C LEU A 90 5.60 5.32 -13.13
N TYR A 91 5.96 4.04 -13.14
CA TYR A 91 5.68 3.15 -14.26
C TYR A 91 4.18 2.92 -14.43
N PRO A 92 3.66 2.82 -15.67
CA PRO A 92 2.30 2.37 -15.91
C PRO A 92 2.05 0.99 -15.28
N SER A 93 0.86 0.78 -14.72
CA SER A 93 0.57 -0.50 -14.07
C SER A 93 0.56 -1.64 -15.07
N LYS A 94 1.25 -2.75 -14.72
CA LYS A 94 1.29 -3.96 -15.56
C LYS A 94 0.02 -4.80 -15.48
N ARG A 95 -0.90 -4.51 -14.55
CA ARG A 95 -2.11 -5.30 -14.31
C ARG A 95 -3.30 -4.72 -15.08
N PRO A 96 -4.15 -5.54 -15.72
CA PRO A 96 -5.39 -5.07 -16.32
C PRO A 96 -6.22 -4.31 -15.29
N GLN A 97 -6.73 -3.14 -15.68
CA GLN A 97 -7.66 -2.41 -14.84
C GLN A 97 -8.91 -3.28 -14.66
N SER A 98 -9.26 -3.65 -13.42
CA SER A 98 -10.59 -4.19 -13.15
C SER A 98 -11.59 -3.06 -13.42
N THR A 99 -12.19 -3.06 -14.61
CA THR A 99 -13.37 -2.28 -14.93
C THR A 99 -14.49 -2.80 -14.04
N THR A 100 -14.72 -2.15 -12.90
CA THR A 100 -16.02 -2.27 -12.23
C THR A 100 -17.02 -1.67 -13.20
N GLY A 101 -17.82 -2.55 -13.82
CA GLY A 101 -18.89 -2.17 -14.73
C GLY A 101 -19.89 -1.25 -14.06
N THR A 102 -20.40 -0.33 -14.88
CA THR A 102 -21.58 0.52 -14.67
C THR A 102 -22.77 -0.23 -14.08
#